data_AF-A0A3A1YG82-F1
#
_entry.id   AF-A0A3A1YG82-F1
#
_cell.length_a   1.000
_cell.length_b   1.000
_cell.length_c   1.000
_cell.angle_alpha   90.00
_cell.angle_beta   90.00
_cell.angle_gamma   90.00
#
_symmetry.space_group_name_H-M   'P 1'
#
loop_
_entity.id
_entity.type
_entity.pdbx_description
1 polymer ?
#
loop_
_entity_poly.entity_id
_entity_poly.type
_entity_poly.pdbx_seq_one_letter_code
_entity_poly.pdbx_strand_id
1 'polypeptide(L)' 'MKNLFKTALAFFVLAGSATFTPAQAATGYLVSQEFSGGYLICNYRVPGYSGLVSVKLQPGRTCPSTWNF' A
#
# COMPACT_ATOMS: atom_id res chain seq x y z
N MET A 1 23.39 8.32 40.18
CA MET A 1 22.10 8.44 39.47
C MET A 1 22.20 9.17 38.11
N LYS A 2 23.37 9.27 37.46
CA LYS A 2 23.53 9.96 36.16
C LYS A 2 23.54 9.01 34.94
N ASN A 3 23.60 7.70 35.17
CA ASN A 3 23.81 6.71 34.10
C ASN A 3 22.52 6.04 33.61
N LEU A 4 21.40 6.21 34.32
CA LEU A 4 20.08 5.67 33.94
C LEU A 4 19.41 6.47 32.82
N PHE A 5 19.78 7.74 32.63
CA PHE A 5 19.23 8.59 31.58
C PHE A 5 19.84 8.28 30.19
N LYS A 6 21.07 7.78 30.14
CA LYS A 6 21.72 7.40 28.87
C LYS A 6 21.12 6.12 28.27
N THR A 7 20.72 5.16 29.10
CA THR A 7 20.07 3.92 28.67
C THR A 7 18.64 4.16 28.18
N ALA A 8 17.91 5.11 28.76
CA ALA A 8 16.59 5.49 28.26
C ALA A 8 16.66 6.15 26.87
N LEU A 9 17.65 7.01 26.63
CA LEU A 9 17.86 7.64 25.33
C LEU A 9 18.26 6.62 24.25
N ALA A 10 19.09 5.63 24.59
CA ALA A 10 19.43 4.53 23.69
C ALA A 10 18.21 3.67 23.33
N PHE A 11 17.30 3.41 24.28
CA PHE A 11 16.05 2.69 24.01
C PHE A 11 15.12 3.46 23.06
N PHE A 12 15.07 4.79 23.16
CA PHE A 12 14.31 5.63 22.22
C PHE A 12 14.94 5.69 20.82
N VAL A 13 16.27 5.60 20.71
CA VAL A 13 16.95 5.52 19.39
C VAL A 13 16.74 4.14 18.73
N LEU A 14 16.73 3.04 19.51
CA LEU A 14 16.40 1.71 18.99
C LEU A 14 14.89 1.51 18.73
N ALA A 15 14.01 2.20 19.47
CA ALA A 15 12.57 2.23 19.18
C ALA A 15 12.23 3.18 18.01
N GLY A 16 13.09 4.18 17.75
CA GLY A 16 13.02 5.09 16.60
C GLY A 16 13.47 4.46 15.29
N SER A 17 14.17 3.32 15.33
CA SER A 17 14.31 2.41 14.19
C SER A 17 13.11 1.46 14.09
N ALA A 18 11.89 1.97 14.29
CA ALA A 18 10.78 1.51 13.49
C ALA A 18 11.17 1.85 12.05
N THR A 19 11.86 0.89 11.44
CA THR A 19 12.12 0.83 10.01
C THR A 19 10.90 1.40 9.31
N PHE A 20 11.05 2.59 8.73
CA PHE A 20 10.32 2.94 7.54
C PHE A 20 10.72 1.89 6.52
N THR A 21 10.13 0.71 6.61
CA THR A 21 10.07 -0.20 5.49
C THR A 21 9.46 0.65 4.39
N PRO A 22 10.15 0.88 3.26
CA PRO A 22 9.52 1.53 2.14
C PRO A 22 8.23 0.76 1.91
N ALA A 23 7.09 1.46 1.90
CA ALA A 23 5.78 0.86 1.71
C ALA A 23 5.93 -0.14 0.56
N GLN A 24 5.95 -1.44 0.88
CA GLN A 24 6.10 -2.46 -0.15
C GLN A 24 4.96 -2.20 -1.10
N ALA A 25 5.28 -1.84 -2.35
CA ALA A 25 4.31 -1.54 -3.38
C ALA A 25 3.25 -2.63 -3.30
N ALA A 26 2.06 -2.26 -2.84
CA ALA A 26 1.11 -3.26 -2.41
C ALA A 26 0.52 -3.82 -3.70
N THR A 27 0.89 -5.03 -4.09
CA THR A 27 0.38 -5.61 -5.33
C THR A 27 -1.06 -6.07 -5.08
N GLY A 28 -2.01 -5.41 -5.73
CA GLY A 28 -3.40 -5.85 -5.76
C GLY A 28 -3.66 -6.80 -6.92
N TYR A 29 -4.68 -7.66 -6.76
CA TYR A 29 -5.16 -8.57 -7.79
C TYR A 29 -6.54 -8.16 -8.27
N LEU A 30 -6.77 -8.27 -9.59
CA LEU A 30 -8.03 -7.87 -10.22
C LEU A 30 -9.16 -8.79 -9.75
N VAL A 31 -10.26 -8.20 -9.27
CA VAL A 31 -11.44 -8.94 -8.83
C VAL A 31 -12.68 -8.64 -9.67
N SER A 32 -12.77 -7.44 -10.23
CA SER A 32 -13.84 -7.08 -11.15
C SER A 32 -13.39 -5.95 -12.07
N GLN A 33 -14.07 -5.85 -13.20
CA GLN A 33 -13.90 -4.75 -14.14
C GLN A 33 -15.26 -4.34 -14.69
N GLU A 34 -15.44 -3.05 -14.92
CA GLU A 34 -16.67 -2.49 -15.49
C GLU A 34 -16.35 -1.30 -16.39
N PHE A 35 -17.17 -1.10 -17.43
CA PHE A 35 -17.10 0.09 -18.25
C PHE A 35 -18.11 1.11 -17.74
N SER A 36 -17.62 2.29 -17.34
CA SER A 36 -18.47 3.36 -16.82
C SER A 36 -17.91 4.73 -17.19
N GLY A 37 -18.78 5.61 -17.68
CA GLY A 37 -18.42 7.00 -18.01
C GLY A 37 -17.31 7.14 -19.06
N GLY A 38 -17.17 6.20 -20.00
CA GLY A 38 -16.10 6.20 -21.00
C GLY A 38 -14.74 5.70 -20.50
N TYR A 39 -14.67 5.19 -19.28
CA TYR A 39 -13.47 4.58 -18.70
C TYR A 39 -13.67 3.10 -18.44
N LEU A 40 -12.57 2.35 -18.48
CA LEU A 40 -12.52 1.01 -17.91
C LEU A 40 -12.12 1.14 -16.43
N ILE A 41 -13.02 0.77 -15.53
CA ILE A 41 -12.78 0.71 -14.09
C ILE A 41 -12.30 -0.69 -13.74
N CYS A 42 -11.10 -0.78 -13.15
CA CYS A 42 -10.49 -2.02 -12.72
C CYS A 42 -10.46 -2.04 -11.18
N ASN A 43 -11.19 -2.95 -10.56
CA ASN A 43 -11.24 -3.08 -9.11
C ASN A 43 -10.25 -4.14 -8.64
N TYR A 44 -9.30 -3.75 -7.80
CA TYR A 44 -8.27 -4.60 -7.24
C TYR A 44 -8.49 -4.83 -5.75
N ARG A 45 -8.24 -6.06 -5.30
CA ARG A 45 -8.13 -6.38 -3.89
C ARG A 45 -6.66 -6.35 -3.50
N VAL A 46 -6.33 -5.56 -2.49
CA VAL A 46 -4.96 -5.42 -1.97
C VAL A 46 -4.88 -6.17 -0.64
N PRO A 47 -3.95 -7.13 -0.47
CA PRO A 47 -3.75 -7.80 0.81
C PRO A 47 -3.47 -6.78 1.93
N GLY A 48 -4.18 -6.89 3.05
CA GLY A 48 -4.08 -5.93 4.16
C GLY A 48 -4.96 -4.69 4.02
N TYR A 49 -5.63 -4.48 2.89
CA TYR A 49 -6.66 -3.46 2.73
C TYR A 49 -8.06 -4.10 2.79
N SER A 50 -8.95 -3.54 3.61
CA SER A 50 -10.30 -4.08 3.81
C SER A 50 -11.23 -3.82 2.61
N GLY A 51 -10.86 -2.89 1.72
CA GLY A 51 -11.66 -2.48 0.57
C GLY A 51 -11.13 -2.96 -0.78
N LEU A 52 -11.80 -2.49 -1.83
CA LEU A 52 -11.29 -2.55 -3.19
C LEU A 52 -10.65 -1.21 -3.55
N VAL A 53 -9.61 -1.25 -4.37
CA VAL A 53 -8.98 -0.08 -4.95
C VAL A 53 -9.33 -0.05 -6.44
N SER A 54 -9.97 1.04 -6.88
CA SER A 54 -10.41 1.20 -8.27
C SER A 54 -9.39 2.02 -9.06
N VAL A 55 -8.89 1.45 -10.14
CA VAL A 55 -8.03 2.13 -11.11
C VAL A 55 -8.85 2.45 -12.35
N LYS A 56 -8.74 3.70 -12.84
CA LYS A 56 -9.41 4.13 -14.08
C LYS A 56 -8.42 4.05 -15.23
N LEU A 57 -8.74 3.26 -16.25
CA LEU A 57 -7.99 3.17 -17.49
C LEU A 57 -8.75 3.84 -18.63
N GLN A 58 -7.99 4.36 -19.59
CA GLN A 58 -8.55 4.86 -20.84
C GLN A 58 -9.26 3.74 -21.62
N PRO A 59 -10.28 4.09 -22.43
CA PRO A 59 -10.96 3.12 -23.28
C PRO A 59 -9.98 2.47 -24.26
N GLY A 60 -10.16 1.17 -24.51
CA GLY A 60 -9.26 0.36 -25.34
C GLY A 60 -8.06 -0.24 -24.61
N ARG A 61 -7.90 0.02 -23.30
CA ARG A 61 -6.98 -0.72 -22.43
C ARG A 61 -7.68 -1.94 -21.85
N THR A 62 -6.89 -2.88 -21.34
CA THR A 62 -7.37 -4.04 -20.57
C THR A 62 -6.89 -3.91 -19.14
N CYS A 63 -7.71 -4.30 -18.17
CA CYS A 63 -7.28 -4.39 -16.78
C CYS A 63 -6.18 -5.45 -16.66
N PRO A 64 -4.96 -5.09 -16.22
CA PRO A 64 -3.97 -6.10 -15.92
C PRO A 64 -4.43 -6.94 -14.72
N SER A 65 -4.01 -8.21 -14.69
CA SER A 65 -4.36 -9.14 -13.61
C SER A 65 -3.85 -8.69 -12.24
N THR A 66 -2.77 -7.92 -12.22
CA THR A 66 -2.21 -7.31 -11.01
C THR A 66 -1.89 -5.84 -11.23
N TRP A 67 -1.92 -5.06 -10.15
CA TRP A 67 -1.57 -3.63 -10.16
C TRP A 67 -0.74 -3.30 -8.94
N ASN A 68 0.33 -2.53 -9.13
CA ASN A 68 1.15 -2.02 -8.04
C ASN A 68 0.61 -0.67 -7.59
N PHE A 69 0.27 -0.58 -6.32
CA PHE A 69 -0.23 0.63 -5.65
C PHE A 69 0.86 1.32 -4.85
#